data_AF-A0A380WQS1-F1
#
_entry.id   AF-A0A380WQS1-F1
#
_cell.length_a   1.000
_cell.length_b   1.000
_cell.length_c   1.000
_cell.angle_alpha   90.00
_cell.angle_beta   90.00
_cell.angle_gamma   90.00
#
_symmetry.space_group_name_H-M   'P 1'
#
loop_
_entity.id
_entity.type
_entity.pdbx_description
1 polymer ?
#
loop_
_entity_poly.entity_id
_entity_poly.type
_entity_poly.pdbx_seq_one_letter_code
_entity_poly.pdbx_strand_id
1 'polypeptide(L)'
;MGADAALQSFREQLAGGDAAMMKQLERYRSTDEISKAFREGYRNAKNGGRQVELTETSTPEEVSAYRAANGIPEDAAQYPGAFRDGFEVTDADKAILSDFKAAMHERHVPPKVAAAALDWYQDFAATQAQELNAQLAKVAGETQTSLRAEWGGDYDGQIGAAQELMKAHLGDDGFGQMMGLRLMDGSRLQDNLGFVKMMATIGADYYGSNAILTGDIEATGKTLEAQQQELLALRVSDPEKYKSDTVQGKLTRIYAQLDKINARK
;
A
#
# COMPACT_ATOMS: atom_id res chain seq x y z
N MET A 1 61.46 11.17 54.24
CA MET A 1 60.20 11.91 54.04
C MET A 1 59.19 10.93 53.45
N GLY A 2 58.07 10.69 54.12
CA GLY A 2 57.11 9.64 53.75
C GLY A 2 56.26 10.01 52.53
N ALA A 3 55.72 9.00 51.84
CA ALA A 3 54.90 9.16 50.64
C ALA A 3 53.70 10.12 50.83
N ASP A 4 53.15 10.19 52.04
CA ASP A 4 52.05 11.11 52.38
C ASP A 4 52.46 12.59 52.31
N ALA A 5 53.69 12.93 52.73
CA ALA A 5 54.18 14.31 52.67
C ALA A 5 54.40 14.76 51.21
N ALA A 6 54.84 13.84 50.34
CA ALA A 6 55.01 14.12 48.91
C ALA A 6 53.65 14.31 48.21
N LEU A 7 52.65 13.50 48.54
CA LEU A 7 51.30 13.65 48.01
C LEU A 7 50.64 14.96 48.47
N GLN A 8 50.80 15.32 49.75
CA GLN A 8 50.26 16.57 50.28
C GLN A 8 50.87 17.80 49.59
N SER A 9 52.20 17.85 49.45
CA SER A 9 52.88 18.94 48.74
C SER A 9 52.45 19.03 47.27
N PHE A 10 52.22 17.89 46.60
CA PHE A 10 51.72 17.87 45.23
C PHE A 10 50.29 18.43 45.11
N ARG A 11 49.39 18.10 46.05
CA ARG A 11 48.02 18.67 46.08
C ARG A 11 48.06 20.18 46.29
N GLU A 12 48.89 20.67 47.20
CA GLU A 12 49.06 22.11 47.47
C GLU A 12 49.56 22.86 46.23
N GLN A 13 50.52 22.28 45.50
CA GLN A 13 51.00 22.84 44.23
C GLN A 13 49.89 22.88 43.16
N LEU A 14 49.10 21.81 43.02
CA LEU A 14 47.99 21.77 42.07
C LEU A 14 46.83 22.70 42.45
N ALA A 15 46.56 22.87 43.74
CA ALA A 15 45.52 23.77 44.23
C ALA A 15 45.89 25.25 44.02
N GLY A 16 47.18 25.60 44.04
CA GLY A 16 47.64 26.96 43.77
C GLY A 16 47.07 28.02 44.72
N GLY A 17 46.66 27.61 45.94
CA GLY A 17 46.00 28.47 46.92
C GLY A 17 44.46 28.46 46.87
N ASP A 18 43.84 27.75 45.93
CA ASP A 18 42.38 27.58 45.88
C ASP A 18 41.92 26.50 46.89
N ALA A 19 41.22 26.96 47.94
CA ALA A 19 40.72 26.09 49.00
C ALA A 19 39.65 25.09 48.52
N ALA A 20 38.86 25.43 47.50
CA ALA A 20 37.88 24.52 46.92
C ALA A 20 38.56 23.42 46.10
N MET A 21 39.56 23.79 45.30
CA MET A 21 40.39 22.84 44.56
C MET A 21 41.16 21.93 45.50
N MET A 22 41.71 22.47 46.59
CA MET A 22 42.41 21.68 47.61
C MET A 22 41.49 20.62 48.23
N LYS A 23 40.27 21.01 48.64
CA LYS A 23 39.25 20.09 49.19
C LYS A 23 38.83 19.01 48.18
N GLN A 24 38.89 19.30 46.88
CA GLN A 24 38.63 18.32 45.84
C GLN A 24 39.82 17.36 45.67
N LEU A 25 41.05 17.86 45.70
CA LEU A 25 42.28 17.07 45.57
C LEU A 25 42.55 16.16 46.77
N GLU A 26 42.10 16.53 47.97
CA GLU A 26 42.14 15.72 49.19
C GLU A 26 41.35 14.40 49.07
N ARG A 27 40.41 14.31 48.13
CA ARG A 27 39.60 13.10 47.91
C ARG A 27 40.38 11.96 47.26
N TYR A 28 41.47 12.25 46.57
CA TYR A 28 42.30 11.26 45.88
C TYR A 28 43.41 10.78 46.79
N ARG A 29 43.51 9.47 47.03
CA ARG A 29 44.45 8.85 47.98
C ARG A 29 45.86 8.66 47.42
N SER A 30 46.06 8.93 46.13
CA SER A 30 47.36 8.81 45.48
C SER A 30 47.50 9.75 44.27
N THR A 31 48.73 9.97 43.82
CA THR A 31 49.04 10.72 42.59
C THR A 31 48.52 10.02 41.33
N ASP A 32 48.44 8.68 41.34
CA ASP A 32 47.87 7.89 40.25
C ASP A 32 46.35 8.12 40.12
N GLU A 33 45.62 8.19 41.23
CA GLU A 33 44.18 8.51 41.24
C GLU A 33 43.90 9.91 40.67
N ILE A 34 44.72 10.91 41.04
CA ILE A 34 44.62 12.27 40.47
C ILE A 34 44.86 12.22 38.95
N SER A 35 45.88 11.47 38.50
CA SER A 35 46.23 11.34 37.09
C SER A 35 45.16 10.59 36.28
N LYS A 36 44.48 9.62 36.89
CA LYS A 36 43.34 8.91 36.29
C LYS A 36 42.13 9.83 36.16
N ALA A 37 41.79 10.57 37.21
CA ALA A 37 40.70 11.54 37.19
C ALA A 37 40.94 12.65 36.15
N PHE A 38 42.17 13.14 36.03
CA PHE A 38 42.53 14.10 34.97
C PHE A 38 42.36 13.51 33.57
N ARG A 39 42.88 12.28 33.33
CA ARG A 39 42.73 11.61 32.03
C ARG A 39 41.27 11.33 31.67
N GLU A 40 40.45 10.98 32.66
CA GLU A 40 39.02 10.76 32.50
C GLU A 40 38.26 12.06 32.23
N GLY A 41 38.53 13.11 33.00
CA GLY A 41 37.98 14.45 32.76
C GLY A 41 38.38 15.00 31.38
N TYR A 42 39.64 14.82 30.99
CA TYR A 42 40.12 15.19 29.65
C TYR A 42 39.43 14.38 28.55
N ARG A 43 39.27 13.06 28.73
CA ARG A 43 38.56 12.20 27.78
C ARG A 43 37.08 12.56 27.70
N ASN A 44 36.44 12.88 28.82
CA ASN A 44 35.04 13.30 28.88
C ASN A 44 34.87 14.70 28.25
N ALA A 45 35.79 15.63 28.45
CA ALA A 45 35.79 16.93 27.78
C ALA A 45 36.11 16.82 26.28
N LYS A 46 36.95 15.86 25.88
CA LYS A 46 37.28 15.57 24.48
C LYS A 46 36.14 14.86 23.74
N ASN A 47 35.44 13.94 24.41
CA ASN A 47 34.36 13.14 23.84
C ASN A 47 32.97 13.77 24.03
N GLY A 48 32.83 14.65 25.03
CA GLY A 48 31.60 15.38 25.38
C GLY A 48 31.86 16.88 25.39
N GLY A 49 32.73 17.36 24.49
CA GLY A 49 32.96 18.79 24.30
C GLY A 49 31.63 19.52 24.22
N ARG A 50 31.51 20.62 24.96
CA ARG A 50 30.32 21.46 25.14
C ARG A 50 29.39 21.31 23.94
N GLN A 51 28.35 20.47 24.07
CA GLN A 51 27.36 20.33 23.01
C GLN A 51 26.83 21.73 22.77
N VAL A 52 27.10 22.27 21.58
CA VAL A 52 26.46 23.50 21.13
C VAL A 52 24.99 23.15 21.01
N GLU A 53 24.21 23.38 22.05
CA GLU A 53 22.77 23.25 21.95
C GLU A 53 22.29 24.35 21.00
N LEU A 54 21.78 23.93 19.84
CA LEU A 54 21.19 24.88 18.91
C LEU A 54 19.89 25.41 19.50
N THR A 55 19.76 26.72 19.51
CA THR A 55 18.53 27.43 19.83
C THR A 55 18.03 28.12 18.56
N GLU A 56 16.79 28.62 18.58
CA GLU A 56 16.23 29.39 17.46
C GLU A 56 17.05 30.65 17.12
N THR A 57 17.94 31.09 18.01
CA THR A 57 18.79 32.27 17.83
C THR A 57 20.26 31.92 17.59
N SER A 58 20.61 30.65 17.40
CA SER A 58 22.00 30.25 17.16
C SER A 58 22.57 30.90 15.89
N THR A 59 23.83 31.35 15.96
CA THR A 59 24.47 31.98 14.81
C THR A 59 24.82 30.95 13.74
N PRO A 60 25.03 31.36 12.47
CA PRO A 60 25.48 30.46 11.41
C PRO A 60 26.78 29.70 11.76
N GLU A 61 27.69 30.34 12.49
CA GLU A 61 28.94 29.73 12.97
C GLU A 61 28.68 28.66 14.03
N GLU A 62 27.73 28.88 14.95
CA GLU A 62 27.32 27.89 15.96
C GLU A 62 26.64 26.68 15.30
N VAL A 63 25.78 26.93 14.31
CA VAL A 63 25.16 25.87 13.47
C VAL A 63 26.23 25.07 12.73
N SER A 64 27.19 25.72 12.09
CA SER A 64 28.28 25.06 11.38
C SER A 64 29.15 24.21 12.32
N ALA A 65 29.53 24.75 13.49
CA ALA A 65 30.30 24.04 14.50
C ALA A 65 29.53 22.82 15.05
N TYR A 66 28.23 22.96 15.30
CA TYR A 66 27.37 21.85 15.72
C TYR A 66 27.30 20.76 14.66
N ARG A 67 27.08 21.14 13.39
CA ARG A 67 27.01 20.19 12.27
C ARG A 67 28.32 19.41 12.12
N ALA A 68 29.46 20.10 12.14
CA ALA A 68 30.77 19.47 12.09
C ALA A 68 31.00 18.51 13.28
N ALA A 69 30.63 18.91 14.49
CA ALA A 69 30.79 18.08 15.69
C ALA A 69 29.92 16.80 15.67
N ASN A 70 28.74 16.86 15.06
CA ASN A 70 27.80 15.74 14.98
C ASN A 70 27.91 14.95 13.66
N GLY A 71 28.87 15.29 12.81
CA GLY A 71 29.06 14.67 11.50
C GLY A 71 27.92 14.91 10.52
N ILE A 72 27.14 15.97 10.72
CA ILE A 72 26.03 16.37 9.84
C ILE A 72 26.63 16.96 8.56
N PRO A 73 26.29 16.42 7.38
CA PRO A 73 26.74 16.97 6.10
C PRO A 73 26.30 18.43 5.90
N GLU A 74 27.02 19.16 5.05
CA GLU A 74 26.65 20.52 4.66
C GLU A 74 25.43 20.55 3.72
N ASP A 75 25.22 19.45 2.98
CA ASP A 75 24.15 19.29 2.01
C ASP A 75 23.19 18.15 2.41
N ALA A 76 21.89 18.39 2.27
CA ALA A 76 20.86 17.41 2.60
C ALA A 76 20.99 16.10 1.80
N ALA A 77 21.39 16.15 0.53
CA ALA A 77 21.52 14.97 -0.33
C ALA A 77 22.58 13.98 0.18
N GLN A 78 23.57 14.48 0.93
CA GLN A 78 24.63 13.67 1.54
C GLN A 78 24.18 12.91 2.79
N TYR A 79 22.93 13.10 3.26
CA TYR A 79 22.41 12.27 4.34
C TYR A 79 22.36 10.79 3.95
N PRO A 80 22.79 9.89 4.86
CA PRO A 80 22.71 8.47 4.65
C PRO A 80 21.25 8.04 4.54
N GLY A 81 21.02 7.07 3.68
CA GLY A 81 19.69 6.56 3.38
C GLY A 81 19.67 6.03 1.97
N ALA A 82 19.53 4.71 1.88
CA ALA A 82 19.28 4.00 0.65
C ALA A 82 17.95 3.25 0.80
N PHE A 83 17.32 2.97 -0.32
CA PHE A 83 16.23 2.01 -0.34
C PHE A 83 16.79 0.61 -0.08
N ARG A 84 15.98 -0.26 0.50
CA ARG A 84 16.36 -1.66 0.75
C ARG A 84 16.63 -2.39 -0.56
N ASP A 85 17.52 -3.38 -0.48
CA ASP A 85 17.78 -4.28 -1.60
C ASP A 85 16.47 -4.98 -2.02
N GLY A 86 16.18 -4.94 -3.33
CA GLY A 86 14.97 -5.52 -3.91
C GLY A 86 13.72 -4.63 -3.88
N PHE A 87 13.82 -3.38 -3.38
CA PHE A 87 12.71 -2.42 -3.49
C PHE A 87 12.71 -1.76 -4.88
N GLU A 88 11.61 -1.89 -5.64
CA GLU A 88 11.43 -1.18 -6.91
C GLU A 88 11.14 0.29 -6.64
N VAL A 89 12.17 1.11 -6.74
CA VAL A 89 12.09 2.55 -6.46
C VAL A 89 11.34 3.27 -7.56
N THR A 90 10.19 3.87 -7.24
CA THR A 90 9.50 4.80 -8.13
C THR A 90 10.07 6.22 -8.03
N ASP A 91 9.76 7.10 -8.99
CA ASP A 91 10.17 8.50 -8.90
C ASP A 91 9.48 9.24 -7.75
N ALA A 92 8.28 8.82 -7.35
CA ALA A 92 7.61 9.33 -6.16
C ALA A 92 8.38 8.95 -4.87
N ASP A 93 8.88 7.72 -4.79
CA ASP A 93 9.67 7.26 -3.63
C ASP A 93 10.98 8.06 -3.50
N LYS A 94 11.64 8.37 -4.61
CA LYS A 94 12.84 9.23 -4.63
C LYS A 94 12.52 10.63 -4.11
N ALA A 95 11.38 11.19 -4.51
CA ALA A 95 10.94 12.51 -4.05
C ALA A 95 10.67 12.50 -2.53
N ILE A 96 10.00 11.46 -2.01
CA ILE A 96 9.76 11.29 -0.56
C ILE A 96 11.07 11.16 0.20
N LEU A 97 12.01 10.34 -0.28
CA LEU A 97 13.32 10.19 0.38
C LEU A 97 14.12 11.50 0.36
N SER A 98 14.06 12.26 -0.74
CA SER A 98 14.68 13.58 -0.84
C SER A 98 14.09 14.56 0.16
N ASP A 99 12.77 14.59 0.29
CA ASP A 99 12.06 15.43 1.27
C ASP A 99 12.43 15.05 2.72
N PHE A 100 12.49 13.75 3.01
CA PHE A 100 12.97 13.24 4.31
C PHE A 100 14.38 13.73 4.62
N LYS A 101 15.32 13.62 3.67
CA LYS A 101 16.69 14.09 3.83
C LYS A 101 16.77 15.60 4.08
N ALA A 102 15.97 16.38 3.35
CA ALA A 102 15.86 17.83 3.55
C ALA A 102 15.36 18.17 4.96
N ALA A 103 14.29 17.51 5.41
CA ALA A 103 13.70 17.72 6.73
C ALA A 103 14.65 17.35 7.88
N MET A 104 15.43 16.28 7.74
CA MET A 104 16.44 15.87 8.73
C MET A 104 17.61 16.86 8.78
N HIS A 105 18.09 17.32 7.62
CA HIS A 105 19.18 18.29 7.53
C HIS A 105 18.79 19.68 8.08
N GLU A 106 17.58 20.14 7.78
CA GLU A 106 17.00 21.37 8.33
C GLU A 106 16.99 21.35 9.86
N ARG A 107 16.63 20.21 10.45
CA ARG A 107 16.56 20.01 11.91
C ARG A 107 17.90 19.61 12.54
N HIS A 108 18.98 19.60 11.76
CA HIS A 108 20.32 19.22 12.23
C HIS A 108 20.34 17.86 12.93
N VAL A 109 19.62 16.88 12.39
CA VAL A 109 19.52 15.54 12.98
C VAL A 109 20.81 14.76 12.71
N PRO A 110 21.51 14.20 13.71
CA PRO A 110 22.70 13.42 13.46
C PRO A 110 22.45 12.28 12.45
N PRO A 111 23.33 12.05 11.46
CA PRO A 111 23.07 11.09 10.37
C PRO A 111 22.74 9.67 10.81
N LYS A 112 23.35 9.21 11.92
CA LYS A 112 23.05 7.89 12.51
C LYS A 112 21.60 7.78 13.00
N VAL A 113 21.05 8.86 13.54
CA VAL A 113 19.67 8.91 14.02
C VAL A 113 18.71 8.96 12.84
N ALA A 114 19.03 9.77 11.82
CA ALA A 114 18.26 9.83 10.59
C ALA A 114 18.20 8.46 9.87
N ALA A 115 19.32 7.74 9.79
CA ALA A 115 19.36 6.39 9.23
C ALA A 115 18.48 5.41 10.02
N ALA A 116 18.57 5.41 11.36
CA ALA A 116 17.72 4.55 12.19
C ALA A 116 16.22 4.89 12.07
N ALA A 117 15.86 6.17 11.95
CA ALA A 117 14.49 6.60 11.71
C ALA A 117 13.97 6.15 10.34
N LEU A 118 14.82 6.21 9.30
CA LEU A 118 14.49 5.72 7.97
C LEU A 118 14.29 4.20 7.96
N ASP A 119 15.17 3.44 8.61
CA ASP A 119 15.05 1.98 8.72
C ASP A 119 13.73 1.59 9.42
N TRP A 120 13.42 2.23 10.55
CA TRP A 120 12.16 2.02 11.26
C TRP A 120 10.94 2.33 10.39
N TYR A 121 10.96 3.45 9.66
CA TYR A 121 9.86 3.82 8.78
C TYR A 121 9.67 2.80 7.64
N GLN A 122 10.75 2.28 7.08
CA GLN A 122 10.70 1.22 6.06
C GLN A 122 10.10 -0.08 6.63
N ASP A 123 10.47 -0.47 7.85
CA ASP A 123 9.86 -1.63 8.54
C ASP A 123 8.37 -1.42 8.81
N PHE A 124 8.01 -0.22 9.29
CA PHE A 124 6.63 0.15 9.54
C PHE A 124 5.79 0.13 8.26
N ALA A 125 6.29 0.73 7.18
CA ALA A 125 5.62 0.75 5.89
C ALA A 125 5.44 -0.67 5.30
N ALA A 126 6.47 -1.52 5.41
CA ALA A 126 6.39 -2.91 4.98
C ALA A 126 5.34 -3.70 5.78
N THR A 127 5.31 -3.52 7.10
CA THR A 127 4.33 -4.16 7.99
C THR A 127 2.90 -3.72 7.65
N GLN A 128 2.67 -2.41 7.49
CA GLN A 128 1.39 -1.84 7.08
C GLN A 128 0.92 -2.40 5.73
N ALA A 129 1.82 -2.52 4.75
CA ALA A 129 1.50 -3.10 3.45
C ALA A 129 1.12 -4.58 3.56
N GLN A 130 1.83 -5.35 4.39
CA GLN A 130 1.50 -6.76 4.66
C GLN A 130 0.14 -6.91 5.35
N GLU A 131 -0.12 -6.11 6.39
CA GLU A 131 -1.40 -6.13 7.11
C GLU A 131 -2.57 -5.77 6.20
N LEU A 132 -2.42 -4.72 5.38
CA LEU A 132 -3.41 -4.35 4.38
C LEU A 132 -3.65 -5.52 3.42
N ASN A 133 -2.59 -6.09 2.83
CA ASN A 133 -2.72 -7.23 1.91
C ASN A 133 -3.41 -8.43 2.58
N ALA A 134 -3.12 -8.73 3.84
CA ALA A 134 -3.77 -9.80 4.59
C ALA A 134 -5.27 -9.53 4.81
N GLN A 135 -5.63 -8.29 5.18
CA GLN A 135 -7.02 -7.88 5.31
C GLN A 135 -7.77 -7.98 3.98
N LEU A 136 -7.17 -7.51 2.88
CA LEU A 136 -7.75 -7.58 1.55
C LEU A 136 -7.95 -9.03 1.09
N ALA A 137 -6.97 -9.90 1.32
CA ALA A 137 -7.09 -11.34 1.02
C ALA A 137 -8.21 -12.00 1.83
N LYS A 138 -8.38 -11.59 3.10
CA LYS A 138 -9.49 -12.04 3.94
C LYS A 138 -10.85 -11.62 3.38
N VAL A 139 -11.02 -10.35 3.02
CA VAL A 139 -12.27 -9.84 2.41
C VAL A 139 -12.61 -10.58 1.13
N ALA A 140 -11.63 -10.79 0.24
CA ALA A 140 -11.84 -11.55 -1.00
C ALA A 140 -12.29 -13.00 -0.71
N GLY A 141 -11.65 -13.66 0.26
CA GLY A 141 -12.02 -15.02 0.69
C GLY A 141 -13.41 -15.10 1.31
N GLU A 142 -13.81 -14.12 2.12
CA GLU A 142 -15.14 -14.03 2.73
C GLU A 142 -16.23 -13.80 1.67
N THR A 143 -16.00 -12.88 0.72
CA THR A 143 -16.89 -12.66 -0.43
C THR A 143 -17.07 -13.95 -1.22
N GLN A 144 -15.98 -14.63 -1.60
CA GLN A 144 -16.07 -15.88 -2.36
C GLN A 144 -16.83 -16.97 -1.59
N THR A 145 -16.55 -17.11 -0.30
CA THR A 145 -17.22 -18.10 0.56
C THR A 145 -18.72 -17.82 0.63
N SER A 146 -19.11 -16.56 0.83
CA SER A 146 -20.51 -16.12 0.88
C SER A 146 -21.24 -16.42 -0.44
N LEU A 147 -20.64 -16.06 -1.57
CA LEU A 147 -21.20 -16.31 -2.90
C LEU A 147 -21.34 -17.81 -3.21
N ARG A 148 -20.34 -18.62 -2.86
CA ARG A 148 -20.42 -20.08 -3.04
C ARG A 148 -21.48 -20.72 -2.14
N ALA A 149 -21.63 -20.23 -0.91
CA ALA A 149 -22.67 -20.71 -0.01
C ALA A 149 -24.09 -20.38 -0.52
N GLU A 150 -24.26 -19.22 -1.15
CA GLU A 150 -25.56 -18.76 -1.67
C GLU A 150 -25.91 -19.36 -3.02
N TRP A 151 -24.97 -19.40 -3.95
CA TRP A 151 -25.20 -19.84 -5.34
C TRP A 151 -24.91 -21.33 -5.56
N GLY A 152 -24.17 -21.97 -4.65
CA GLY A 152 -23.85 -23.40 -4.75
C GLY A 152 -23.21 -23.76 -6.09
N GLY A 153 -23.84 -24.70 -6.81
CA GLY A 153 -23.37 -25.16 -8.12
C GLY A 153 -23.47 -24.12 -9.24
N ASP A 154 -24.30 -23.09 -9.07
CA ASP A 154 -24.48 -22.04 -10.08
C ASP A 154 -23.42 -20.93 -9.97
N TYR A 155 -22.54 -21.00 -8.97
CA TYR A 155 -21.53 -19.97 -8.73
C TYR A 155 -20.67 -19.68 -9.97
N ASP A 156 -20.12 -20.72 -10.60
CA ASP A 156 -19.22 -20.52 -11.75
C ASP A 156 -19.99 -19.98 -12.97
N GLY A 157 -21.26 -20.36 -13.12
CA GLY A 157 -22.14 -19.85 -14.18
C GLY A 157 -22.49 -18.37 -13.99
N GLN A 158 -22.80 -17.96 -12.76
CA GLN A 158 -23.11 -16.56 -12.44
C GLN A 158 -21.89 -15.64 -12.56
N ILE A 159 -20.72 -16.09 -12.11
CA ILE A 159 -19.47 -15.35 -12.30
C ILE A 159 -19.10 -15.26 -13.79
N GLY A 160 -19.24 -16.36 -14.54
CA GLY A 160 -19.00 -16.36 -15.98
C GLY A 160 -19.91 -15.40 -16.73
N ALA A 161 -21.21 -15.42 -16.44
CA ALA A 161 -22.19 -14.50 -17.04
C ALA A 161 -21.85 -13.03 -16.73
N ALA A 162 -21.44 -12.71 -15.50
CA ALA A 162 -21.01 -11.37 -15.14
C ALA A 162 -19.75 -10.93 -15.92
N GLN A 163 -18.76 -11.81 -16.04
CA GLN A 163 -17.52 -11.53 -16.75
C GLN A 163 -17.76 -11.31 -18.25
N GLU A 164 -18.53 -12.19 -18.88
CA GLU A 164 -18.87 -12.08 -20.30
C GLU A 164 -19.64 -10.79 -20.59
N LEU A 165 -20.59 -10.42 -19.72
CA LEU A 165 -21.33 -9.16 -19.85
C LEU A 165 -20.37 -7.97 -19.84
N MET A 166 -19.44 -7.95 -18.88
CA MET A 166 -18.50 -6.83 -18.74
C MET A 166 -17.56 -6.75 -19.92
N LYS A 167 -17.03 -7.88 -20.41
CA LYS A 167 -16.19 -7.90 -21.62
C LYS A 167 -16.97 -7.46 -22.86
N ALA A 168 -18.22 -7.88 -23.01
CA ALA A 168 -19.06 -7.50 -24.14
C ALA A 168 -19.31 -5.98 -24.21
N HIS A 169 -19.40 -5.31 -23.06
CA HIS A 169 -19.67 -3.86 -23.01
C HIS A 169 -18.43 -2.98 -22.88
N LEU A 170 -17.37 -3.46 -22.23
CA LEU A 170 -16.15 -2.67 -21.96
C LEU A 170 -14.98 -3.05 -22.85
N GLY A 171 -15.06 -4.18 -23.57
CA GLY A 171 -13.90 -4.83 -24.18
C GLY A 171 -12.96 -5.45 -23.14
N ASP A 172 -11.99 -6.25 -23.59
CA ASP A 172 -11.03 -6.91 -22.71
C ASP A 172 -10.16 -5.90 -21.93
N ASP A 173 -9.74 -4.81 -22.57
CA ASP A 173 -8.94 -3.76 -21.93
C ASP A 173 -9.73 -3.01 -20.86
N GLY A 174 -10.98 -2.64 -21.15
CA GLY A 174 -11.86 -1.95 -20.20
C GLY A 174 -12.26 -2.85 -19.03
N PHE A 175 -12.50 -4.14 -19.28
CA PHE A 175 -12.68 -5.14 -18.23
C PHE A 175 -11.44 -5.22 -17.34
N GLY A 176 -10.25 -5.33 -17.93
CA GLY A 176 -8.98 -5.36 -17.19
C GLY A 176 -8.79 -4.12 -16.30
N GLN A 177 -9.08 -2.93 -16.82
CA GLN A 177 -9.05 -1.69 -16.05
C GLN A 177 -10.04 -1.71 -14.88
N MET A 178 -11.28 -2.15 -15.11
CA MET A 178 -12.31 -2.22 -14.07
C MET A 178 -11.95 -3.23 -12.97
N MET A 179 -11.39 -4.39 -13.33
CA MET A 179 -10.91 -5.38 -12.36
C MET A 179 -9.66 -4.93 -11.59
N GLY A 180 -8.90 -3.99 -12.17
CA GLY A 180 -7.80 -3.30 -11.50
C GLY A 180 -8.23 -2.20 -10.53
N LEU A 181 -9.51 -1.77 -10.54
CA LEU A 181 -9.99 -0.69 -9.69
C LEU A 181 -9.95 -1.09 -8.21
N ARG A 182 -9.41 -0.18 -7.42
CA ARG A 182 -9.41 -0.26 -5.96
C ARG A 182 -10.35 0.80 -5.38
N LEU A 183 -11.10 0.38 -4.37
CA LEU A 183 -11.92 1.26 -3.54
C LEU A 183 -11.02 2.07 -2.60
N MET A 184 -11.61 3.05 -1.92
CA MET A 184 -10.89 3.94 -1.00
C MET A 184 -10.27 3.20 0.19
N ASP A 185 -10.81 2.03 0.55
CA ASP A 185 -10.28 1.15 1.59
C ASP A 185 -9.16 0.21 1.07
N GLY A 186 -8.78 0.33 -0.20
CA GLY A 186 -7.76 -0.49 -0.86
C GLY A 186 -8.26 -1.82 -1.42
N SER A 187 -9.48 -2.24 -1.09
CA SER A 187 -10.09 -3.47 -1.62
C SER A 187 -10.37 -3.34 -3.11
N ARG A 188 -10.38 -4.47 -3.83
CA ARG A 188 -10.68 -4.44 -5.26
C ARG A 188 -12.19 -4.39 -5.45
N LEU A 189 -12.65 -3.66 -6.47
CA LEU A 189 -14.07 -3.60 -6.81
C LEU A 189 -14.68 -4.99 -7.06
N GLN A 190 -13.89 -5.90 -7.67
CA GLN A 190 -14.29 -7.28 -7.94
C GLN A 190 -14.45 -8.15 -6.69
N ASP A 191 -13.90 -7.74 -5.54
CA ASP A 191 -14.03 -8.46 -4.27
C ASP A 191 -15.20 -7.91 -3.43
N ASN A 192 -15.87 -6.86 -3.91
CA ASN A 192 -17.02 -6.27 -3.24
C ASN A 192 -18.27 -7.12 -3.48
N LEU A 193 -18.80 -7.72 -2.41
CA LEU A 193 -19.95 -8.63 -2.48
C LEU A 193 -21.17 -8.03 -3.18
N GLY A 194 -21.51 -6.77 -2.87
CA GLY A 194 -22.67 -6.09 -3.46
C GLY A 194 -22.50 -5.89 -4.97
N PHE A 195 -21.32 -5.45 -5.38
CA PHE A 195 -20.99 -5.28 -6.80
C PHE A 195 -21.03 -6.60 -7.57
N VAL A 196 -20.40 -7.66 -7.04
CA VAL A 196 -20.37 -8.97 -7.71
C VAL A 196 -21.79 -9.54 -7.87
N LYS A 197 -22.64 -9.44 -6.83
CA LYS A 197 -24.04 -9.86 -6.91
C LYS A 197 -24.85 -9.07 -7.91
N MET A 198 -24.68 -7.74 -7.92
CA MET A 198 -25.33 -6.88 -8.90
C MET A 198 -24.95 -7.30 -10.32
N MET A 199 -23.66 -7.50 -10.59
CA MET A 199 -23.17 -7.89 -11.92
C MET A 199 -23.60 -9.29 -12.32
N ALA A 200 -23.62 -10.25 -11.39
CA ALA A 200 -24.16 -11.58 -11.63
C ALA A 200 -25.65 -11.54 -11.96
N THR A 201 -26.43 -10.72 -11.26
CA THR A 201 -27.86 -10.54 -11.53
C THR A 201 -28.07 -9.94 -12.91
N ILE A 202 -27.36 -8.85 -13.25
CA ILE A 202 -27.46 -8.23 -14.57
C ILE A 202 -26.97 -9.20 -15.66
N GLY A 203 -25.90 -9.96 -15.43
CA GLY A 203 -25.41 -10.96 -16.38
C GLY A 203 -26.40 -12.10 -16.59
N ALA A 204 -26.97 -12.64 -15.51
CA ALA A 204 -28.00 -13.67 -15.57
C ALA A 204 -29.27 -13.16 -16.25
N ASP A 205 -29.70 -11.93 -15.99
CA ASP A 205 -30.82 -11.31 -16.68
C ASP A 205 -30.49 -11.01 -18.14
N TYR A 206 -29.28 -10.51 -18.42
CA TYR A 206 -28.82 -10.21 -19.76
C TYR A 206 -28.76 -11.49 -20.58
N TYR A 207 -28.05 -12.54 -20.17
CA TYR A 207 -27.94 -13.78 -20.93
C TYR A 207 -29.16 -14.71 -20.77
N GLY A 208 -29.91 -14.62 -19.68
CA GLY A 208 -31.17 -15.33 -19.48
C GLY A 208 -32.31 -14.73 -20.30
N SER A 209 -32.32 -13.40 -20.48
CA SER A 209 -33.25 -12.68 -21.36
C SER A 209 -32.72 -12.59 -22.80
N ASN A 210 -31.40 -12.60 -23.02
CA ASN A 210 -30.76 -12.55 -24.34
C ASN A 210 -30.46 -13.92 -24.97
N ALA A 211 -30.54 -15.02 -24.24
CA ALA A 211 -30.84 -16.32 -24.84
C ALA A 211 -32.18 -16.29 -25.60
N ILE A 212 -33.03 -15.28 -25.32
CA ILE A 212 -34.28 -15.01 -26.02
C ILE A 212 -34.16 -13.78 -26.96
N LEU A 213 -33.11 -12.94 -26.90
CA LEU A 213 -33.14 -11.59 -27.49
C LEU A 213 -31.89 -10.99 -28.18
N THR A 214 -30.66 -11.52 -28.11
CA THR A 214 -29.54 -10.90 -28.88
C THR A 214 -29.00 -11.78 -30.00
N GLY A 215 -29.62 -11.65 -31.16
CA GLY A 215 -28.93 -11.77 -32.44
C GLY A 215 -29.16 -10.47 -33.20
N ASP A 216 -28.13 -9.93 -33.82
CA ASP A 216 -28.13 -8.98 -34.94
C ASP A 216 -29.53 -8.69 -35.54
N ILE A 217 -30.09 -7.47 -35.55
CA ILE A 217 -31.52 -7.25 -35.90
C ILE A 217 -31.91 -7.88 -37.26
N GLU A 218 -30.97 -7.93 -38.21
CA GLU A 218 -31.14 -8.54 -39.52
C GLU A 218 -30.87 -10.07 -39.55
N ALA A 219 -29.97 -10.58 -38.72
CA ALA A 219 -29.78 -12.02 -38.53
C ALA A 219 -30.82 -12.63 -37.58
N THR A 220 -31.41 -11.85 -36.66
CA THR A 220 -32.52 -12.24 -35.79
C THR A 220 -33.83 -12.30 -36.55
N GLY A 221 -34.08 -11.39 -37.51
CA GLY A 221 -35.18 -11.56 -38.47
C GLY A 221 -35.07 -12.89 -39.21
N LYS A 222 -33.90 -13.16 -39.82
CA LYS A 222 -33.63 -14.41 -40.56
C LYS A 222 -33.66 -15.67 -39.70
N THR A 223 -33.20 -15.61 -38.46
CA THR A 223 -33.24 -16.77 -37.54
C THR A 223 -34.63 -17.02 -36.96
N LEU A 224 -35.42 -15.98 -36.67
CA LEU A 224 -36.83 -16.11 -36.30
C LEU A 224 -37.68 -16.66 -37.45
N GLU A 225 -37.41 -16.23 -38.69
CA GLU A 225 -38.04 -16.77 -39.90
C GLU A 225 -37.69 -18.27 -40.10
N ALA A 226 -36.43 -18.67 -39.87
CA ALA A 226 -36.02 -20.07 -39.93
C ALA A 226 -36.68 -20.93 -38.84
N GLN A 227 -36.73 -20.44 -37.59
CA GLN A 227 -37.42 -21.12 -36.49
C GLN A 227 -38.93 -21.25 -36.75
N GLN A 228 -39.56 -20.23 -37.35
CA GLN A 228 -40.96 -20.30 -37.77
C GLN A 228 -41.16 -21.44 -38.79
N GLN A 229 -40.30 -21.56 -39.80
CA GLN A 229 -40.41 -22.61 -40.82
C GLN A 229 -40.25 -24.01 -40.23
N GLU A 230 -39.31 -24.22 -39.30
CA GLU A 230 -39.11 -25.49 -38.62
C GLU A 230 -40.34 -25.90 -37.81
N LEU A 231 -40.94 -24.96 -37.07
CA LEU A 231 -42.18 -25.22 -36.33
C LEU A 231 -43.35 -25.46 -37.27
N LEU A 232 -43.43 -24.79 -38.42
CA LEU A 232 -44.47 -25.05 -39.43
C LEU A 232 -44.28 -26.38 -40.15
N ALA A 233 -43.04 -26.87 -40.30
CA ALA A 233 -42.76 -28.18 -40.87
C ALA A 233 -43.32 -29.32 -40.00
N LEU A 234 -43.44 -29.12 -38.69
CA LEU A 234 -44.13 -30.05 -37.79
C LEU A 234 -45.60 -30.26 -38.17
N ARG A 235 -46.25 -29.33 -38.89
CA ARG A 235 -47.60 -29.56 -39.41
C ARG A 235 -47.69 -30.79 -40.32
N VAL A 236 -46.57 -31.14 -40.97
CA VAL A 236 -46.46 -32.29 -41.88
C VAL A 236 -45.76 -33.45 -41.18
N SER A 237 -44.69 -33.20 -40.42
CA SER A 237 -43.89 -34.28 -39.81
C SER A 237 -44.40 -34.78 -38.45
N ASP A 238 -45.07 -33.95 -37.65
CA ASP A 238 -45.65 -34.31 -36.35
C ASP A 238 -46.84 -33.39 -35.99
N PRO A 239 -48.05 -33.68 -36.54
CA PRO A 239 -49.21 -32.80 -36.41
C PRO A 239 -49.73 -32.62 -34.99
N GLU A 240 -49.52 -33.60 -34.10
CA GLU A 240 -49.98 -33.52 -32.71
C GLU A 240 -49.06 -32.63 -31.89
N LYS A 241 -47.74 -32.74 -32.09
CA LYS A 241 -46.78 -31.82 -31.48
C LYS A 241 -46.97 -30.40 -32.00
N TYR A 242 -47.29 -30.23 -33.28
CA TYR A 242 -47.60 -28.92 -33.86
C TYR A 242 -48.79 -28.25 -33.17
N LYS A 243 -49.87 -28.98 -32.86
CA LYS A 243 -51.07 -28.45 -32.19
C LYS A 243 -50.87 -28.18 -30.70
N SER A 244 -49.79 -28.65 -30.10
CA SER A 244 -49.55 -28.46 -28.67
C SER A 244 -49.49 -26.98 -28.29
N ASP A 245 -50.02 -26.64 -27.11
CA ASP A 245 -50.02 -25.26 -26.57
C ASP A 245 -48.61 -24.67 -26.48
N THR A 246 -47.60 -25.54 -26.29
CA THR A 246 -46.20 -25.14 -26.24
C THR A 246 -45.69 -24.69 -27.60
N VAL A 247 -45.99 -25.43 -28.67
CA VAL A 247 -45.56 -25.08 -30.04
C VAL A 247 -46.37 -23.88 -30.57
N GLN A 248 -47.67 -23.86 -30.33
CA GLN A 248 -48.53 -22.73 -30.72
C GLN A 248 -48.14 -21.45 -29.97
N GLY A 249 -47.88 -21.51 -28.66
CA GLY A 249 -47.42 -20.37 -27.88
C GLY A 249 -46.05 -19.84 -28.33
N LYS A 250 -45.14 -20.72 -28.78
CA LYS A 250 -43.87 -20.32 -29.39
C LYS A 250 -44.08 -19.62 -30.73
N LEU A 251 -44.93 -20.18 -31.61
CA LEU A 251 -45.30 -19.55 -32.89
C LEU A 251 -45.88 -18.15 -32.70
N THR A 252 -46.82 -17.97 -31.76
CA THR A 252 -47.43 -16.66 -31.47
C THR A 252 -46.40 -15.61 -31.05
N ARG A 253 -45.41 -15.99 -30.22
CA ARG A 253 -44.33 -15.07 -29.80
C ARG A 253 -43.43 -14.69 -30.96
N ILE A 254 -43.06 -15.66 -31.81
CA ILE A 254 -42.24 -15.42 -32.99
C ILE A 254 -42.95 -14.46 -33.95
N TYR A 255 -44.25 -14.64 -34.21
CA TYR A 255 -45.04 -13.71 -35.03
C TYR A 255 -45.02 -12.28 -34.46
N ALA A 256 -45.27 -12.12 -33.16
CA ALA A 256 -45.26 -10.81 -32.52
C ALA A 256 -43.88 -10.13 -32.52
N GLN A 257 -42.79 -10.91 -32.53
CA GLN A 257 -41.42 -10.39 -32.63
C GLN A 257 -41.08 -9.97 -34.06
N LEU A 258 -41.47 -10.76 -35.07
CA LEU A 258 -41.29 -10.43 -36.49
C LEU A 258 -42.07 -9.17 -36.88
N ASP A 259 -43.31 -9.02 -36.41
CA ASP A 259 -44.11 -7.81 -36.67
C ASP A 259 -43.44 -6.54 -36.11
N LYS A 260 -42.85 -6.62 -34.91
CA LYS A 260 -42.11 -5.51 -34.30
C LYS A 260 -40.82 -5.17 -35.05
N ILE A 261 -40.13 -6.16 -35.63
CA ILE A 261 -38.93 -5.95 -36.43
C ILE A 261 -39.31 -5.30 -37.77
N ASN A 262 -40.36 -5.79 -38.42
CA ASN A 262 -40.85 -5.25 -39.69
C ASN A 262 -41.43 -3.84 -39.56
N ALA A 263 -42.07 -3.51 -38.45
CA ALA A 263 -42.57 -2.16 -38.18
C ALA A 263 -41.47 -1.11 -37.89
N ARG A 264 -40.22 -1.56 -37.69
CA ARG A 264 -39.06 -0.68 -37.44
C ARG A 264 -38.17 -0.48 -38.67
N LYS A 265 -38.46 -1.17 -39.77
CA LYS A 265 -37.88 -0.92 -41.10
C LYS A 265 -38.67 0.15 -41.82
#